data_AF-A0A1G4W2Q3-F1
#
_entry.id   AF-A0A1G4W2Q3-F1
#
_cell.length_a   1.000
_cell.length_b   1.000
_cell.length_c   1.000
_cell.angle_alpha   90.00
_cell.angle_beta   90.00
_cell.angle_gamma   90.00
#
_symmetry.space_group_name_H-M   'P 1'
#
loop_
_entity.id
_entity.type
_entity.pdbx_description
1 polymer ?
#
loop_
_entity_poly.entity_id
_entity_poly.type
_entity_poly.pdbx_seq_one_letter_code
_entity_poly.pdbx_strand_id
1 'polypeptide(L)'
;MGNILKTIRYFKRNGIKKTWYATAERLFYRDVPLSASECTYEGPLDEDIKFSILVPVYETPEKYLREMIDSVLGQAYGNFELILADASGSEGPAGVIKSYKDARIKYIKVKENGGISANTNVALEAATGDYCALLDHDDFLDFDALYENALLLSDAKRKGQKVNLIYSDEDKCNGDATKYFEPHIKENFNQDLILSNNYICHFTVIKTSLLKEIKFRSEYDGAQDYDVILRTIARSESSEIRHIGKILYHWRCHEESTAFNPASKEYAYEAGRRAIEDFLYNKYNKKISVSDLPHKGFYRVEWGEDIFMLRPELGAIGDLYIAGNKITRGIYSNSGRELFLNMNKHFSGYMHGAVLTRDVIACDIRTVTPAPKMRETYEKLIKQLNEYTENNKNSKADIHAFAGKLSMEFADELQKQGLIFLFLPKIERR
;
A
#
# COMPACT_ATOMS: atom_id res chain seq x y z
N MET A 1 -23.71 -13.26 -4.95
CA MET A 1 -23.09 -14.28 -5.84
C MET A 1 -21.58 -14.13 -6.01
N GLY A 2 -20.99 -12.91 -5.97
CA GLY A 2 -19.56 -12.69 -6.24
C GLY A 2 -18.57 -13.46 -5.34
N ASN A 3 -18.83 -13.60 -4.04
CA ASN A 3 -17.95 -14.35 -3.13
C ASN A 3 -17.91 -15.85 -3.43
N ILE A 4 -19.02 -16.45 -3.86
CA ILE A 4 -19.08 -17.88 -4.21
C ILE A 4 -18.26 -18.15 -5.47
N LEU A 5 -18.38 -17.28 -6.50
CA LEU A 5 -17.58 -17.39 -7.72
C LEU A 5 -16.08 -17.16 -7.45
N LYS A 6 -15.70 -16.17 -6.63
CA LYS A 6 -14.31 -15.95 -6.20
C LYS A 6 -13.77 -17.19 -5.45
N THR A 7 -14.55 -17.79 -4.56
CA THR A 7 -14.18 -19.01 -3.82
C THR A 7 -14.06 -20.24 -4.73
N ILE A 8 -14.96 -20.43 -5.70
CA ILE A 8 -14.88 -21.51 -6.69
C ILE A 8 -13.65 -21.36 -7.60
N ARG A 9 -13.33 -20.13 -8.05
CA ARG A 9 -12.11 -19.86 -8.83
C ARG A 9 -10.84 -20.13 -8.00
N TYR A 10 -10.82 -19.67 -6.74
CA TYR A 10 -9.73 -19.94 -5.82
C TYR A 10 -9.58 -21.45 -5.55
N PHE A 11 -10.69 -22.18 -5.43
CA PHE A 11 -10.72 -23.65 -5.31
C PHE A 11 -10.08 -24.35 -6.50
N LYS A 12 -10.49 -23.99 -7.72
CA LYS A 12 -9.93 -24.56 -8.94
C LYS A 12 -8.42 -24.35 -9.05
N ARG A 13 -7.89 -23.22 -8.55
CA ARG A 13 -6.47 -22.88 -8.61
C ARG A 13 -5.62 -23.44 -7.47
N ASN A 14 -6.16 -23.42 -6.25
CA ASN A 14 -5.38 -23.63 -5.03
C ASN A 14 -5.74 -24.94 -4.29
N GLY A 15 -6.80 -25.63 -4.72
CA GLY A 15 -7.28 -26.87 -4.11
C GLY A 15 -8.14 -26.68 -2.86
N ILE A 16 -8.74 -27.78 -2.40
CA ILE A 16 -9.76 -27.78 -1.34
C ILE A 16 -9.27 -27.24 0.00
N LYS A 17 -8.07 -27.66 0.41
CA LYS A 17 -7.49 -27.34 1.72
C LYS A 17 -7.23 -25.84 1.86
N LYS A 18 -6.55 -25.24 0.87
CA LYS A 18 -6.24 -23.80 0.83
C LYS A 18 -7.52 -22.95 0.73
N THR A 19 -8.54 -23.44 0.03
CA THR A 19 -9.82 -22.73 -0.08
C THR A 19 -10.58 -22.70 1.24
N TRP A 20 -10.54 -23.80 2.00
CA TRP A 20 -11.16 -23.86 3.31
C TRP A 20 -10.53 -22.83 4.26
N TYR A 21 -9.20 -22.76 4.33
CA TYR A 21 -8.49 -21.78 5.16
C TYR A 21 -8.78 -20.34 4.74
N ALA A 22 -8.70 -20.02 3.45
CA ALA A 22 -9.05 -18.69 2.94
C ALA A 22 -10.51 -18.28 3.23
N THR A 23 -11.44 -19.24 3.20
CA THR A 23 -12.86 -18.97 3.52
C THR A 23 -13.06 -18.75 5.02
N ALA A 24 -12.43 -19.57 5.86
CA ALA A 24 -12.46 -19.41 7.31
C ALA A 24 -11.86 -18.06 7.73
N GLU A 25 -10.71 -17.69 7.17
CA GLU A 25 -10.02 -16.42 7.43
C GLU A 25 -10.90 -15.21 7.12
N ARG A 26 -11.62 -15.21 5.99
CA ARG A 26 -12.56 -14.14 5.64
C ARG A 26 -13.72 -13.98 6.62
N LEU A 27 -14.14 -15.06 7.27
CA LEU A 27 -15.15 -14.98 8.32
C LEU A 27 -14.57 -14.39 9.61
N PHE A 28 -13.28 -14.64 9.89
CA PHE A 28 -12.60 -14.11 11.08
C PHE A 28 -12.32 -12.60 11.00
N TYR A 29 -11.97 -12.07 9.83
CA TYR A 29 -11.60 -10.65 9.66
C TYR A 29 -12.70 -9.78 9.03
N ARG A 30 -13.96 -10.24 9.06
CA ARG A 30 -15.07 -9.58 8.35
C ARG A 30 -15.46 -8.23 8.94
N ASP A 31 -15.16 -8.02 10.22
CA ASP A 31 -15.65 -6.89 11.01
C ASP A 31 -14.48 -6.05 11.53
N VAL A 32 -13.70 -5.44 10.62
CA VAL A 32 -12.87 -4.30 11.02
C VAL A 32 -13.81 -3.11 11.18
N PRO A 33 -13.94 -2.53 12.39
CA PRO A 33 -14.83 -1.40 12.59
C PRO A 33 -14.39 -0.23 11.70
N LEU A 34 -15.32 0.33 10.92
CA LEU A 34 -15.15 1.64 10.32
C LEU A 34 -15.09 2.65 11.48
N SER A 35 -13.91 3.14 11.83
CA SER A 35 -13.84 4.37 12.62
C SER A 35 -14.09 5.51 11.63
N ALA A 36 -15.27 6.10 11.67
CA ALA A 36 -15.48 7.41 11.05
C ALA A 36 -14.48 8.36 11.71
N SER A 37 -13.43 8.75 10.99
CA SER A 37 -12.61 9.88 11.42
C SER A 37 -13.48 11.12 11.22
N GLU A 38 -13.90 11.75 12.30
CA GLU A 38 -14.59 13.04 12.21
C GLU A 38 -13.64 14.05 11.55
N CYS A 39 -14.14 14.76 10.51
CA CYS A 39 -13.39 15.86 9.91
C CYS A 39 -13.16 16.94 10.98
N THR A 40 -11.90 17.18 11.32
CA THR A 40 -11.50 18.30 12.17
C THR A 40 -11.15 19.48 11.27
N TYR A 41 -12.17 20.23 10.86
CA TYR A 41 -11.94 21.50 10.16
C TYR A 41 -11.24 22.47 11.12
N GLU A 42 -9.96 22.76 10.86
CA GLU A 42 -9.13 23.64 11.69
C GLU A 42 -9.21 25.11 11.24
N GLY A 43 -10.05 25.42 10.23
CA GLY A 43 -10.18 26.76 9.67
C GLY A 43 -9.55 26.89 8.28
N PRO A 44 -9.57 28.10 7.70
CA PRO A 44 -8.85 28.36 6.45
C PRO A 44 -7.35 28.18 6.65
N LEU A 45 -6.69 27.55 5.67
CA LEU A 45 -5.24 27.40 5.66
C LEU A 45 -4.59 28.68 5.13
N ASP A 46 -3.50 29.12 5.77
CA ASP A 46 -2.73 30.30 5.36
C ASP A 46 -2.02 30.12 4.00
N GLU A 47 -1.83 28.87 3.57
CA GLU A 47 -1.06 28.51 2.38
C GLU A 47 -1.96 28.14 1.20
N ASP A 48 -1.65 28.72 0.04
CA ASP A 48 -2.41 28.54 -1.20
C ASP A 48 -1.78 27.43 -2.06
N ILE A 49 -1.94 26.18 -1.62
CA ILE A 49 -1.44 25.00 -2.34
C ILE A 49 -2.47 24.61 -3.40
N LYS A 50 -2.08 24.59 -4.67
CA LYS A 50 -2.99 24.19 -5.74
C LYS A 50 -2.87 22.70 -6.07
N PHE A 51 -4.00 22.00 -6.15
CA PHE A 51 -4.04 20.62 -6.63
C PHE A 51 -4.48 20.52 -8.10
N SER A 52 -3.85 19.64 -8.88
CA SER A 52 -4.34 19.18 -10.18
C SER A 52 -4.87 17.75 -10.04
N ILE A 53 -6.18 17.56 -10.09
CA ILE A 53 -6.78 16.22 -10.07
C ILE A 53 -6.74 15.66 -11.48
N LEU A 54 -6.01 14.57 -11.68
CA LEU A 54 -5.81 13.94 -12.98
C LEU A 54 -6.76 12.76 -13.13
N VAL A 55 -7.66 12.83 -14.11
CA VAL A 55 -8.66 11.79 -14.35
C VAL A 55 -8.61 11.34 -15.81
N PRO A 56 -8.02 10.17 -16.12
CA PRO A 56 -8.20 9.54 -17.43
C PRO A 56 -9.64 9.03 -17.53
N VAL A 57 -10.38 9.42 -18.57
CA VAL A 57 -11.79 9.04 -18.75
C VAL A 57 -11.92 8.13 -19.96
N TYR A 58 -12.58 6.98 -19.80
CA TYR A 58 -12.81 6.02 -20.89
C TYR A 58 -14.13 5.28 -20.69
N GLU A 59 -15.10 5.52 -21.57
CA GLU A 59 -16.39 4.81 -21.63
C GLU A 59 -17.15 4.76 -20.29
N THR A 60 -16.95 5.78 -19.44
CA THR A 60 -17.49 5.83 -18.08
C THR A 60 -19.02 5.98 -18.08
N PRO A 61 -19.76 5.16 -17.31
CA PRO A 61 -21.19 5.36 -17.10
C PRO A 61 -21.50 6.75 -16.54
N GLU A 62 -22.49 7.44 -17.11
CA GLU A 62 -22.85 8.82 -16.76
C GLU A 62 -23.05 9.00 -15.24
N LYS A 63 -23.73 8.05 -14.58
CA LYS A 63 -23.96 8.09 -13.13
C LYS A 63 -22.64 8.20 -12.35
N TYR A 64 -21.67 7.35 -12.67
CA TYR A 64 -20.40 7.31 -11.93
C TYR A 64 -19.57 8.55 -12.20
N LEU A 65 -19.56 9.01 -13.45
CA LEU A 65 -18.83 10.23 -13.81
C LEU A 65 -19.39 11.46 -13.11
N ARG A 66 -20.72 11.58 -12.98
CA ARG A 66 -21.36 12.66 -12.22
C ARG A 66 -20.98 12.60 -10.75
N GLU A 67 -21.10 11.44 -10.12
CA GLU A 67 -20.74 11.24 -8.71
C GLU A 67 -19.26 11.59 -8.46
N MET A 68 -18.35 11.20 -9.37
CA MET A 68 -16.94 11.55 -9.31
C MET A 68 -16.72 13.06 -9.41
N ILE A 69 -17.28 13.72 -10.44
CA ILE A 69 -17.16 15.18 -10.61
C ILE A 69 -17.73 15.91 -9.40
N ASP A 70 -18.92 15.53 -8.94
CA ASP A 70 -19.60 16.14 -7.80
C ASP A 70 -18.76 16.00 -6.51
N SER A 71 -18.08 14.86 -6.31
CA SER A 71 -17.19 14.66 -5.15
C SER A 71 -15.98 15.59 -5.15
N VAL A 72 -15.43 15.89 -6.33
CA VAL A 72 -14.30 16.83 -6.47
C VAL A 72 -14.78 18.27 -6.33
N LEU A 73 -15.91 18.62 -6.96
CA LEU A 73 -16.48 19.96 -6.85
C LEU A 73 -16.94 20.30 -5.43
N GLY A 74 -17.36 19.29 -4.67
CA GLY A 74 -17.79 19.38 -3.28
C GLY A 74 -16.67 19.38 -2.24
N GLN A 75 -15.39 19.31 -2.64
CA GLN A 75 -14.27 19.30 -1.70
C GLN A 75 -14.25 20.53 -0.78
N ALA A 76 -13.94 20.31 0.50
CA ALA A 76 -13.79 21.37 1.51
C ALA A 76 -12.68 22.39 1.16
N TYR A 77 -11.67 21.95 0.40
CA TYR A 77 -10.56 22.78 -0.05
C TYR A 77 -10.72 23.14 -1.54
N GLY A 78 -10.92 24.44 -1.83
CA GLY A 78 -11.34 24.90 -3.15
C GLY A 78 -10.25 25.22 -4.17
N ASN A 79 -8.97 25.29 -3.76
CA ASN A 79 -7.86 25.62 -4.67
C ASN A 79 -7.38 24.39 -5.45
N PHE A 80 -8.14 24.05 -6.49
CA PHE A 80 -7.81 22.94 -7.37
C PHE A 80 -8.23 23.20 -8.81
N GLU A 81 -7.75 22.32 -9.70
CA GLU A 81 -8.28 22.12 -11.04
C GLU A 81 -8.54 20.64 -11.29
N LEU A 82 -9.68 20.33 -11.92
CA LEU A 82 -10.07 18.98 -12.31
C LEU A 82 -9.78 18.78 -13.79
N ILE A 83 -8.86 17.90 -14.14
CA ILE A 83 -8.39 17.67 -15.51
C ILE A 83 -8.89 16.31 -16.00
N LEU A 84 -9.85 16.35 -16.92
CA LEU A 84 -10.51 15.18 -17.50
C LEU A 84 -9.94 14.93 -18.90
N ALA A 85 -9.12 13.87 -19.04
CA ALA A 85 -8.58 13.43 -20.33
C ALA A 85 -9.44 12.30 -20.90
N ASP A 86 -10.38 12.64 -21.78
CA ASP A 86 -11.39 11.72 -22.31
C ASP A 86 -10.95 11.04 -23.62
N ALA A 87 -10.67 9.74 -23.52
CA ALA A 87 -10.29 8.85 -24.62
C ALA A 87 -11.44 7.99 -25.14
N SER A 88 -12.69 8.30 -24.77
CA SER A 88 -13.88 7.56 -25.24
C SER A 88 -14.22 7.89 -26.70
N GLY A 89 -15.17 7.16 -27.29
CA GLY A 89 -15.74 7.48 -28.61
C GLY A 89 -16.56 8.78 -28.70
N SER A 90 -17.25 8.98 -29.83
CA SER A 90 -18.12 10.14 -30.10
C SER A 90 -19.37 10.18 -29.22
N GLU A 91 -19.92 9.02 -28.87
CA GLU A 91 -21.01 8.84 -27.90
C GLU A 91 -20.52 8.88 -26.43
N GLY A 92 -19.27 9.32 -26.24
CA GLY A 92 -18.62 9.33 -24.94
C GLY A 92 -19.15 10.40 -23.97
N PRO A 93 -18.51 10.52 -22.79
CA PRO A 93 -18.98 11.32 -21.68
C PRO A 93 -18.91 12.84 -21.87
N ALA A 94 -18.53 13.31 -23.07
CA ALA A 94 -18.33 14.72 -23.38
C ALA A 94 -19.56 15.59 -23.07
N GLY A 95 -20.77 15.08 -23.33
CA GLY A 95 -22.02 15.80 -23.05
C GLY A 95 -22.21 16.05 -21.55
N VAL A 96 -21.95 15.02 -20.73
CA VAL A 96 -22.02 15.08 -19.27
C VAL A 96 -21.00 16.08 -18.74
N ILE A 97 -19.73 15.95 -19.14
CA ILE A 97 -18.65 16.81 -18.65
C ILE A 97 -18.93 18.28 -18.99
N LYS A 98 -19.35 18.57 -20.23
CA LYS A 98 -19.66 19.93 -20.68
C LYS A 98 -20.91 20.53 -20.04
N SER A 99 -21.75 19.72 -19.39
CA SER A 99 -22.91 20.20 -18.63
C SER A 99 -22.50 20.95 -17.36
N TYR A 100 -21.34 20.60 -16.79
CA TYR A 100 -20.75 21.32 -15.66
C TYR A 100 -20.13 22.65 -16.13
N LYS A 101 -20.53 23.76 -15.52
CA LYS A 101 -20.06 25.13 -15.86
C LYS A 101 -19.05 25.68 -14.86
N ASP A 102 -18.35 24.82 -14.13
CA ASP A 102 -17.32 25.21 -13.18
C ASP A 102 -15.99 25.51 -13.89
N ALA A 103 -15.42 26.69 -13.65
CA ALA A 103 -14.19 27.14 -14.30
C ALA A 103 -12.94 26.33 -13.90
N ARG A 104 -13.01 25.57 -12.80
CA ARG A 104 -11.93 24.67 -12.36
C ARG A 104 -11.85 23.39 -13.19
N ILE A 105 -12.87 23.07 -14.00
CA ILE A 105 -12.89 21.88 -14.85
C ILE A 105 -12.19 22.17 -16.18
N LYS A 106 -11.19 21.34 -16.49
CA LYS A 106 -10.48 21.30 -17.77
C LYS A 106 -10.81 19.99 -18.48
N TYR A 107 -11.57 20.08 -19.56
CA TYR A 107 -11.87 18.94 -20.42
C TYR A 107 -10.91 18.87 -21.60
N ILE A 108 -10.28 17.73 -21.81
CA ILE A 108 -9.37 17.46 -22.92
C ILE A 108 -9.88 16.21 -23.65
N LYS A 109 -10.25 16.35 -24.93
CA LYS A 109 -10.55 15.20 -25.78
C LYS A 109 -9.24 14.59 -26.27
N VAL A 110 -9.01 13.32 -25.94
CA VAL A 110 -7.89 12.53 -26.47
C VAL A 110 -8.30 11.97 -27.83
N LYS A 111 -7.44 12.14 -28.85
CA LYS A 111 -7.75 11.75 -30.23
C LYS A 111 -7.78 10.23 -30.42
N GLU A 112 -6.83 9.54 -29.78
CA GLU A 112 -6.65 8.09 -29.89
C GLU A 112 -6.39 7.54 -28.49
N ASN A 113 -7.09 6.47 -28.10
CA ASN A 113 -6.91 5.85 -26.79
C ASN A 113 -5.55 5.13 -26.73
N GLY A 114 -4.59 5.73 -26.02
CA GLY A 114 -3.24 5.19 -25.83
C GLY A 114 -3.06 4.33 -24.57
N GLY A 115 -4.16 3.97 -23.89
CA GLY A 115 -4.13 3.30 -22.60
C GLY A 115 -4.07 4.26 -21.41
N ILE A 116 -4.23 3.73 -20.20
CA ILE A 116 -4.40 4.52 -18.97
C ILE A 116 -3.19 5.41 -18.69
N SER A 117 -1.96 4.92 -18.89
CA SER A 117 -0.76 5.73 -18.70
C SER A 117 -0.69 6.91 -19.68
N ALA A 118 -0.94 6.67 -20.96
CA ALA A 118 -0.88 7.72 -21.99
C ALA A 118 -1.96 8.78 -21.76
N ASN A 119 -3.19 8.35 -21.45
CA ASN A 119 -4.31 9.25 -21.18
C ASN A 119 -4.07 10.07 -19.89
N THR A 120 -3.50 9.46 -18.85
CA THR A 120 -3.11 10.18 -17.62
C THR A 120 -1.99 11.18 -17.90
N ASN A 121 -1.02 10.85 -18.75
CA ASN A 121 0.01 11.80 -19.18
C ASN A 121 -0.58 13.00 -19.92
N VAL A 122 -1.64 12.83 -20.73
CA VAL A 122 -2.33 13.97 -21.36
C VAL A 122 -2.91 14.93 -20.31
N ALA A 123 -3.52 14.41 -19.24
CA ALA A 123 -3.98 15.23 -18.13
C ALA A 123 -2.80 15.91 -17.39
N LEU A 124 -1.72 15.17 -17.15
CA LEU A 124 -0.52 15.65 -16.47
C LEU A 124 0.16 16.83 -17.20
N GLU A 125 0.21 16.81 -18.53
CA GLU A 125 0.79 17.92 -19.30
C GLU A 125 0.01 19.24 -19.09
N ALA A 126 -1.31 19.16 -18.90
CA ALA A 126 -2.16 20.31 -18.64
C ALA A 126 -2.18 20.76 -17.17
N ALA A 127 -1.54 20.01 -16.27
CA ALA A 127 -1.49 20.28 -14.84
C ALA A 127 -0.64 21.51 -14.52
N THR A 128 -1.16 22.37 -13.66
CA THR A 128 -0.55 23.62 -13.19
C THR A 128 -0.53 23.75 -11.67
N GLY A 129 -1.13 22.81 -10.94
CA GLY A 129 -1.06 22.75 -9.48
C GLY A 129 0.32 22.35 -8.99
N ASP A 130 0.60 22.64 -7.72
CA ASP A 130 1.82 22.27 -7.02
C ASP A 130 1.93 20.75 -6.83
N TYR A 131 0.78 20.09 -6.65
CA TYR A 131 0.64 18.66 -6.51
C TYR A 131 -0.41 18.10 -7.46
N CYS A 132 -0.15 16.93 -8.01
CA CYS A 132 -1.10 16.16 -8.80
C CYS A 132 -1.72 15.07 -7.93
N ALA A 133 -3.05 14.96 -7.98
CA ALA A 133 -3.82 13.95 -7.29
C ALA A 133 -4.39 12.95 -8.31
N LEU A 134 -4.26 11.65 -8.07
CA LEU A 134 -4.75 10.61 -8.98
C LEU A 134 -6.15 10.16 -8.57
N LEU A 135 -7.09 10.16 -9.53
CA LEU A 135 -8.48 9.75 -9.29
C LEU A 135 -9.01 8.99 -10.51
N ASP A 136 -9.59 7.83 -10.26
CA ASP A 136 -10.25 7.03 -11.31
C ASP A 136 -11.64 7.59 -11.62
N HIS A 137 -12.04 7.48 -12.88
CA HIS A 137 -13.23 8.15 -13.41
C HIS A 137 -14.57 7.62 -12.85
N ASP A 138 -14.56 6.46 -12.20
CA ASP A 138 -15.69 5.74 -11.62
C ASP A 138 -15.66 5.67 -10.08
N ASP A 139 -14.64 6.26 -9.46
CA ASP A 139 -14.47 6.39 -8.01
C ASP A 139 -14.80 7.81 -7.52
N PHE A 140 -14.64 8.07 -6.22
CA PHE A 140 -14.89 9.38 -5.64
C PHE A 140 -14.07 9.61 -4.36
N LEU A 141 -13.87 10.89 -4.04
CA LEU A 141 -13.13 11.33 -2.85
C LEU A 141 -14.09 11.57 -1.67
N ASP A 142 -13.58 11.39 -0.45
CA ASP A 142 -14.26 11.92 0.74
C ASP A 142 -14.22 13.45 0.74
N PHE A 143 -15.16 14.11 1.43
CA PHE A 143 -15.38 15.56 1.40
C PHE A 143 -14.15 16.37 1.83
N ASP A 144 -13.33 15.84 2.75
CA ASP A 144 -12.15 16.52 3.29
C ASP A 144 -10.81 16.07 2.67
N ALA A 145 -10.84 15.23 1.62
CA ALA A 145 -9.63 14.65 1.03
C ALA A 145 -8.56 15.68 0.64
N LEU A 146 -8.93 16.73 -0.09
CA LEU A 146 -7.99 17.79 -0.48
C LEU A 146 -7.60 18.68 0.71
N TYR A 147 -8.48 18.87 1.68
CA TYR A 147 -8.20 19.68 2.88
C TYR A 147 -7.13 19.04 3.75
N GLU A 148 -7.23 17.73 4.00
CA GLU A 148 -6.25 16.98 4.79
C GLU A 148 -4.86 16.97 4.13
N ASN A 149 -4.82 16.83 2.81
CA ASN A 149 -3.58 16.95 2.04
C ASN A 149 -2.99 18.37 2.15
N ALA A 150 -3.81 19.40 2.01
CA ALA A 150 -3.39 20.80 2.13
C ALA A 150 -2.87 21.11 3.55
N LEU A 151 -3.54 20.60 4.59
CA LEU A 151 -3.15 20.77 5.99
C LEU A 151 -1.77 20.17 6.25
N LEU A 152 -1.56 18.93 5.81
CA LEU A 152 -0.27 18.24 5.94
C LEU A 152 0.86 19.00 5.22
N LEU A 153 0.61 19.43 3.98
CA LEU A 153 1.59 20.17 3.18
C LEU A 153 1.89 21.55 3.75
N SER A 154 0.88 22.25 4.27
CA SER A 154 1.06 23.53 4.97
C SER A 154 1.95 23.38 6.19
N ASP A 155 1.71 22.33 7.00
CA ASP A 155 2.55 22.01 8.15
C ASP A 155 3.99 21.65 7.76
N ALA A 156 4.16 20.81 6.73
CA ALA A 156 5.47 20.45 6.21
C ALA A 156 6.23 21.69 5.72
N LYS A 157 5.57 22.59 4.98
CA LYS A 157 6.15 23.84 4.49
C LYS A 157 6.61 24.75 5.63
N ARG A 158 5.78 24.95 6.67
CA ARG A 158 6.16 25.72 7.88
C ARG A 158 7.39 25.14 8.57
N LYS A 159 7.56 23.82 8.54
CA LYS A 159 8.72 23.10 9.11
C LYS A 159 9.92 23.00 8.17
N GLY A 160 9.84 23.56 6.95
CA GLY A 160 10.90 23.44 5.95
C GLY A 160 11.09 22.01 5.41
N GLN A 161 10.06 21.17 5.50
CA GLN A 161 10.09 19.78 5.08
C GLN A 161 9.60 19.64 3.64
N LYS A 162 10.32 18.84 2.84
CA LYS A 162 9.90 18.46 1.50
C LYS A 162 8.94 17.27 1.58
N VAL A 163 7.91 17.29 0.74
CA VAL A 163 6.97 16.18 0.56
C VAL A 163 6.85 15.91 -0.93
N ASN A 164 7.11 14.68 -1.34
CA ASN A 164 7.04 14.27 -2.74
C ASN A 164 5.82 13.38 -3.02
N LEU A 165 5.40 12.60 -2.03
CA LEU A 165 4.27 11.68 -2.13
C LEU A 165 3.47 11.72 -0.83
N ILE A 166 2.15 11.80 -0.97
CA ILE A 166 1.19 11.60 0.10
C ILE A 166 0.26 10.47 -0.33
N TYR A 167 -0.11 9.62 0.62
CA TYR A 167 -1.18 8.65 0.43
C TYR A 167 -2.10 8.57 1.65
N SER A 168 -3.33 8.12 1.43
CA SER A 168 -4.34 7.96 2.47
C SER A 168 -4.82 6.52 2.61
N ASP A 169 -5.57 6.25 3.68
CA ASP A 169 -6.41 5.06 3.74
C ASP A 169 -7.53 5.15 2.68
N GLU A 170 -8.13 4.01 2.40
CA GLU A 170 -9.20 3.84 1.43
C GLU A 170 -10.19 2.78 1.91
N ASP A 171 -11.39 2.77 1.36
CA ASP A 171 -12.31 1.65 1.49
C ASP A 171 -12.93 1.29 0.15
N LYS A 172 -13.84 0.32 0.17
CA LYS A 172 -14.61 -0.06 -1.02
C LYS A 172 -16.08 0.20 -0.80
N CYS A 173 -16.79 0.54 -1.87
CA CYS A 173 -18.24 0.64 -1.86
C CYS A 173 -18.89 -0.22 -2.95
N ASN A 174 -20.18 -0.48 -2.81
CA ASN A 174 -20.99 -1.05 -3.89
C ASN A 174 -21.20 -0.01 -5.02
N GLY A 175 -21.67 -0.47 -6.19
CA GLY A 175 -21.84 0.38 -7.38
C GLY A 175 -22.72 1.62 -7.17
N ASP A 176 -23.64 1.62 -6.21
CA ASP A 176 -24.51 2.75 -5.86
C ASP A 176 -24.03 3.55 -4.64
N ALA A 177 -22.83 3.27 -4.09
CA ALA A 177 -22.23 3.96 -2.95
C ALA A 177 -23.11 4.02 -1.67
N THR A 178 -23.99 3.04 -1.50
CA THR A 178 -24.88 2.94 -0.32
C THR A 178 -24.32 2.06 0.80
N LYS A 179 -23.27 1.27 0.53
CA LYS A 179 -22.63 0.36 1.47
C LYS A 179 -21.12 0.35 1.28
N TYR A 180 -20.41 0.57 2.38
CA TYR A 180 -18.95 0.58 2.46
C TYR A 180 -18.45 -0.68 3.18
N PHE A 181 -17.30 -1.21 2.75
CA PHE A 181 -16.74 -2.45 3.25
C PHE A 181 -15.24 -2.56 2.94
N GLU A 182 -14.57 -3.52 3.60
CA GLU A 182 -13.13 -3.81 3.41
C GLU A 182 -12.26 -2.54 3.50
N PRO A 183 -12.34 -1.75 4.59
CA PRO A 183 -11.42 -0.63 4.76
C PRO A 183 -9.98 -1.16 4.72
N HIS A 184 -9.10 -0.44 4.07
CA HIS A 184 -7.66 -0.70 4.04
C HIS A 184 -6.97 0.38 4.86
N ILE A 185 -6.76 0.08 6.14
CA ILE A 185 -5.99 0.93 7.05
C ILE A 185 -4.51 0.65 6.82
N LYS A 186 -3.83 1.60 6.21
CA LYS A 186 -2.46 1.48 5.74
C LYS A 186 -1.49 1.82 6.84
N GLU A 187 -0.30 1.23 6.73
CA GLU A 187 0.81 1.56 7.60
C GLU A 187 1.51 2.82 7.07
N ASN A 188 2.27 3.50 7.94
CA ASN A 188 3.23 4.51 7.50
C ASN A 188 4.24 3.90 6.51
N PHE A 189 4.93 4.77 5.77
CA PHE A 189 5.75 4.33 4.64
C PHE A 189 6.76 3.25 5.06
N ASN A 190 6.67 2.09 4.39
CA ASN A 190 7.55 0.96 4.61
C ASN A 190 8.07 0.46 3.26
N GLN A 191 9.36 0.71 3.02
CA GLN A 191 9.99 0.44 1.73
C GLN A 191 10.01 -1.05 1.37
N ASP A 192 10.09 -1.96 2.34
CA ASP A 192 10.10 -3.39 2.05
C ASP A 192 8.67 -3.95 1.91
N LEU A 193 7.67 -3.33 2.55
CA LEU A 193 6.26 -3.68 2.37
C LEU A 193 5.75 -3.31 0.98
N ILE A 194 6.11 -2.11 0.48
CA ILE A 194 5.71 -1.68 -0.87
C ILE A 194 6.33 -2.57 -1.96
N LEU A 195 7.38 -3.36 -1.68
CA LEU A 195 7.92 -4.35 -2.62
C LEU A 195 7.19 -5.71 -2.56
N SER A 196 6.29 -5.89 -1.58
CA SER A 196 5.47 -7.10 -1.42
C SER A 196 4.05 -6.92 -1.93
N ASN A 197 3.54 -5.69 -1.98
CA ASN A 197 2.21 -5.34 -2.48
C ASN A 197 2.13 -3.83 -2.70
N ASN A 198 1.38 -3.38 -3.70
CA ASN A 198 1.03 -1.96 -3.85
C ASN A 198 0.03 -1.52 -2.78
N TYR A 199 0.46 -1.45 -1.52
CA TYR A 199 -0.42 -1.10 -0.41
C TYR A 199 -0.74 0.41 -0.39
N ILE A 200 0.06 1.23 -1.09
CA ILE A 200 -0.16 2.67 -1.22
C ILE A 200 -1.39 2.94 -2.09
N CYS A 201 -1.48 2.37 -3.30
CA CYS A 201 -2.68 2.39 -4.14
C CYS A 201 -3.34 3.79 -4.24
N HIS A 202 -4.53 4.00 -3.65
CA HIS A 202 -5.29 5.24 -3.68
C HIS A 202 -5.35 5.87 -2.27
N PHE A 203 -5.84 7.07 -2.05
CA PHE A 203 -5.63 8.23 -2.87
C PHE A 203 -4.15 8.60 -2.87
N THR A 204 -3.55 8.81 -4.05
CA THR A 204 -2.13 9.19 -4.15
C THR A 204 -2.00 10.62 -4.66
N VAL A 205 -1.23 11.43 -3.94
CA VAL A 205 -0.91 12.83 -4.27
C VAL A 205 0.60 12.98 -4.42
N ILE A 206 1.08 13.40 -5.59
CA ILE A 206 2.50 13.47 -5.94
C ILE A 206 2.85 14.90 -6.35
N LYS A 207 4.02 15.39 -5.93
CA LYS A 207 4.53 16.71 -6.33
C LYS A 207 4.59 16.83 -7.86
N THR A 208 3.93 17.84 -8.42
CA THR A 208 3.73 17.97 -9.87
C THR A 208 5.04 18.01 -10.64
N SER A 209 6.05 18.73 -10.12
CA SER A 209 7.36 18.84 -10.78
C SER A 209 8.05 17.48 -10.92
N LEU A 210 7.94 16.63 -9.90
CA LEU A 210 8.50 15.28 -9.91
C LEU A 210 7.70 14.37 -10.85
N LEU A 211 6.37 14.42 -10.75
CA LEU A 211 5.50 13.59 -11.60
C LEU A 211 5.69 13.90 -13.09
N LYS A 212 5.86 15.17 -13.47
CA LYS A 212 6.16 15.59 -14.85
C LYS A 212 7.52 15.10 -15.35
N GLU A 213 8.51 14.94 -14.46
CA GLU A 213 9.81 14.39 -14.82
C GLU A 213 9.73 12.89 -15.08
N ILE A 214 9.06 12.15 -14.20
CA ILE A 214 9.05 10.68 -14.25
C ILE A 214 7.99 10.14 -15.22
N LYS A 215 6.82 10.80 -15.33
CA LYS A 215 5.64 10.44 -16.15
C LYS A 215 5.11 9.02 -15.94
N PHE A 216 3.96 8.69 -16.52
CA PHE A 216 3.44 7.32 -16.56
C PHE A 216 4.01 6.54 -17.76
N ARG A 217 4.18 5.22 -17.61
CA ARG A 217 4.80 4.33 -18.60
C ARG A 217 3.81 3.27 -19.08
N SER A 218 3.40 3.33 -20.35
CA SER A 218 2.36 2.45 -20.93
C SER A 218 2.72 0.97 -20.91
N GLU A 219 4.00 0.59 -20.86
CA GLU A 219 4.42 -0.81 -20.73
C GLU A 219 4.11 -1.44 -19.37
N TYR A 220 3.62 -0.63 -18.41
CA TYR A 220 3.12 -1.03 -17.10
C TYR A 220 1.61 -0.79 -16.93
N ASP A 221 0.85 -0.54 -18.01
CA ASP A 221 -0.60 -0.44 -17.94
C ASP A 221 -1.21 -1.66 -17.21
N GLY A 222 -2.12 -1.38 -16.27
CA GLY A 222 -2.68 -2.33 -15.30
C GLY A 222 -2.01 -2.25 -13.92
N ALA A 223 -0.78 -1.75 -13.83
CA ALA A 223 -0.04 -1.47 -12.60
C ALA A 223 0.76 -0.15 -12.71
N GLN A 224 0.26 0.78 -13.52
CA GLN A 224 0.90 2.06 -13.81
C GLN A 224 1.03 2.96 -12.58
N ASP A 225 0.08 2.85 -11.65
CA ASP A 225 0.09 3.48 -10.35
C ASP A 225 1.26 2.93 -9.50
N TYR A 226 1.40 1.62 -9.45
CA TYR A 226 2.47 0.97 -8.71
C TYR A 226 3.86 1.34 -9.26
N ASP A 227 3.99 1.35 -10.59
CA ASP A 227 5.20 1.79 -11.28
C ASP A 227 5.58 3.24 -10.93
N VAL A 228 4.65 4.19 -11.05
CA VAL A 228 4.95 5.60 -10.79
C VAL A 228 5.23 5.85 -9.30
N ILE A 229 4.58 5.12 -8.40
CA ILE A 229 4.85 5.17 -6.96
C ILE A 229 6.29 4.69 -6.68
N LEU A 230 6.70 3.54 -7.22
CA LEU A 230 8.06 3.02 -7.04
C LEU A 230 9.12 3.99 -7.59
N ARG A 231 8.87 4.60 -8.75
CA ARG A 231 9.78 5.61 -9.31
C ARG A 231 9.78 6.91 -8.52
N THR A 232 8.67 7.28 -7.89
CA THR A 232 8.61 8.42 -6.95
C THR A 232 9.43 8.14 -5.70
N ILE A 233 9.31 6.93 -5.14
CA ILE A 233 10.10 6.45 -4.00
C ILE A 233 11.60 6.48 -4.32
N ALA A 234 12.00 6.04 -5.52
CA ALA A 234 13.40 6.07 -5.95
C ALA A 234 14.01 7.49 -6.01
N ARG A 235 13.18 8.54 -6.01
CA ARG A 235 13.57 9.95 -6.08
C ARG A 235 13.29 10.71 -4.78
N SER A 236 12.95 9.99 -3.71
CA SER A 236 12.50 10.58 -2.45
C SER A 236 13.20 9.92 -1.26
N GLU A 237 13.48 10.72 -0.23
CA GLU A 237 13.81 10.17 1.08
C GLU A 237 12.54 9.65 1.76
N SER A 238 12.65 8.67 2.66
CA SER A 238 11.49 8.11 3.37
C SER A 238 10.68 9.17 4.12
N SER A 239 11.32 10.24 4.62
CA SER A 239 10.65 11.37 5.29
C SER A 239 9.81 12.25 4.36
N GLU A 240 10.04 12.18 3.05
CA GLU A 240 9.29 12.94 2.04
C GLU A 240 8.04 12.19 1.56
N ILE A 241 7.81 10.97 2.07
CA ILE A 241 6.65 10.13 1.79
C ILE A 241 5.77 10.12 3.04
N ARG A 242 4.53 10.62 2.89
CA ARG A 242 3.66 10.90 4.04
C ARG A 242 2.35 10.14 3.93
N HIS A 243 1.89 9.64 5.07
CA HIS A 243 0.63 8.92 5.20
C HIS A 243 -0.38 9.77 5.97
N ILE A 244 -1.62 9.83 5.48
CA ILE A 244 -2.78 10.36 6.18
C ILE A 244 -3.68 9.18 6.57
N GLY A 245 -3.73 8.84 7.86
CA GLY A 245 -4.54 7.74 8.39
C GLY A 245 -6.04 8.08 8.49
N LYS A 246 -6.62 8.47 7.35
CA LYS A 246 -8.05 8.75 7.14
C LYS A 246 -8.46 8.12 5.82
N ILE A 247 -9.70 7.62 5.76
CA ILE A 247 -10.29 7.11 4.52
C ILE A 247 -10.67 8.33 3.68
N LEU A 248 -9.86 8.65 2.68
CA LEU A 248 -10.08 9.82 1.80
C LEU A 248 -10.47 9.43 0.37
N TYR A 249 -10.59 8.12 0.11
CA TYR A 249 -10.90 7.54 -1.18
C TYR A 249 -11.88 6.38 -1.05
N HIS A 250 -12.88 6.36 -1.92
CA HIS A 250 -13.88 5.30 -1.96
C HIS A 250 -13.80 4.55 -3.30
N TRP A 251 -13.34 3.30 -3.25
CA TRP A 251 -13.17 2.46 -4.42
C TRP A 251 -14.46 1.73 -4.79
N ARG A 252 -15.07 2.11 -5.91
CA ARG A 252 -16.33 1.55 -6.36
C ARG A 252 -16.17 0.16 -6.98
N CYS A 253 -16.94 -0.79 -6.45
CA CYS A 253 -17.01 -2.15 -6.96
C CYS A 253 -18.25 -2.37 -7.86
N HIS A 254 -18.06 -2.41 -9.18
CA HIS A 254 -19.07 -2.84 -10.17
C HIS A 254 -18.49 -3.85 -11.17
N GLU A 255 -19.32 -4.46 -12.03
CA GLU A 255 -18.93 -5.59 -12.89
C GLU A 255 -17.74 -5.30 -13.82
N GLU A 256 -17.59 -4.05 -14.25
CA GLU A 256 -16.50 -3.55 -15.11
C GLU A 256 -15.28 -3.03 -14.31
N SER A 257 -15.41 -2.85 -12.99
CA SER A 257 -14.33 -2.38 -12.11
C SER A 257 -13.30 -3.48 -11.86
N THR A 258 -12.03 -3.05 -11.74
CA THR A 258 -10.90 -3.92 -11.40
C THR A 258 -11.11 -4.66 -10.08
N ALA A 259 -11.81 -4.05 -9.11
CA ALA A 259 -12.08 -4.66 -7.81
C ALA A 259 -13.01 -5.90 -7.88
N PHE A 260 -13.90 -5.94 -8.88
CA PHE A 260 -14.87 -7.02 -9.03
C PHE A 260 -14.31 -8.24 -9.77
N ASN A 261 -13.47 -8.04 -10.80
CA ASN A 261 -12.90 -9.12 -11.61
C ASN A 261 -11.35 -9.20 -11.62
N PRO A 262 -10.69 -9.52 -10.49
CA PRO A 262 -9.22 -9.60 -10.44
C PRO A 262 -8.60 -10.72 -11.30
N ALA A 263 -9.40 -11.68 -11.77
CA ALA A 263 -8.92 -12.86 -12.50
C ALA A 263 -8.80 -12.63 -14.01
N SER A 264 -9.39 -11.57 -14.57
CA SER A 264 -9.32 -11.24 -16.01
C SER A 264 -8.13 -10.36 -16.37
N LYS A 265 -7.24 -10.05 -15.42
CA LYS A 265 -6.12 -9.11 -15.60
C LYS A 265 -4.78 -9.70 -15.13
N GLU A 266 -4.42 -10.90 -15.60
CA GLU A 266 -3.08 -11.48 -15.32
C GLU A 266 -1.94 -10.54 -15.74
N TYR A 267 -2.14 -9.77 -16.81
CA TYR A 267 -1.19 -8.76 -17.28
C TYR A 267 -0.87 -7.69 -16.22
N ALA A 268 -1.84 -7.30 -15.38
CA ALA A 268 -1.65 -6.28 -14.35
C ALA A 268 -0.72 -6.79 -13.24
N TYR A 269 -0.88 -8.05 -12.82
CA TYR A 269 0.03 -8.64 -11.83
C TYR A 269 1.44 -8.81 -12.38
N GLU A 270 1.57 -9.17 -13.66
CA GLU A 270 2.87 -9.27 -14.33
C GLU A 270 3.52 -7.89 -14.48
N ALA A 271 2.74 -6.86 -14.83
CA ALA A 271 3.22 -5.48 -14.88
C ALA A 271 3.72 -5.01 -13.49
N GLY A 272 2.97 -5.29 -12.42
CA GLY A 272 3.39 -4.97 -11.06
C GLY A 272 4.68 -5.70 -10.65
N ARG A 273 4.79 -6.99 -10.98
CA ARG A 273 6.01 -7.79 -10.76
C ARG A 273 7.21 -7.17 -11.47
N ARG A 274 7.05 -6.83 -12.76
CA ARG A 274 8.08 -6.17 -13.58
C ARG A 274 8.44 -4.78 -13.06
N ALA A 275 7.50 -4.03 -12.48
CA ALA A 275 7.77 -2.71 -11.91
C ALA A 275 8.70 -2.82 -10.70
N ILE A 276 8.49 -3.82 -9.83
CA ILE A 276 9.38 -4.12 -8.71
C ILE A 276 10.77 -4.54 -9.23
N GLU A 277 10.83 -5.43 -10.23
CA GLU A 277 12.11 -5.86 -10.81
C GLU A 277 12.91 -4.68 -11.40
N ASP A 278 12.24 -3.77 -12.11
CA ASP A 278 12.86 -2.57 -12.68
C ASP A 278 13.33 -1.60 -11.57
N PHE A 279 12.52 -1.39 -10.53
CA PHE A 279 12.93 -0.59 -9.37
C PHE A 279 14.18 -1.17 -8.70
N LEU A 280 14.22 -2.48 -8.46
CA LEU A 280 15.35 -3.16 -7.85
C LEU A 280 16.59 -3.13 -8.74
N TYR A 281 16.42 -3.32 -10.05
CA TYR A 281 17.52 -3.24 -11.01
C TYR A 281 18.18 -1.85 -10.99
N ASN A 282 17.37 -0.79 -11.04
CA ASN A 282 17.89 0.58 -10.99
C ASN A 282 18.53 0.92 -9.64
N LYS A 283 18.04 0.35 -8.53
CA LYS A 283 18.59 0.59 -7.19
C LYS A 283 19.91 -0.14 -6.93
N TYR A 284 20.02 -1.40 -7.34
CA TYR A 284 21.18 -2.25 -7.01
C TYR A 284 22.11 -2.53 -8.18
N ASN A 285 21.77 -2.07 -9.39
CA ASN A 285 22.45 -2.41 -10.64
C ASN A 285 22.64 -3.94 -10.81
N LYS A 286 21.65 -4.70 -10.34
CA LYS A 286 21.64 -6.17 -10.33
C LYS A 286 20.24 -6.66 -10.60
N LYS A 287 20.11 -7.68 -11.44
CA LYS A 287 18.82 -8.34 -11.66
C LYS A 287 18.46 -9.16 -10.42
N ILE A 288 17.36 -8.78 -9.77
CA ILE A 288 16.79 -9.48 -8.62
C ILE A 288 15.42 -9.99 -9.05
N SER A 289 15.19 -11.30 -8.94
CA SER A 289 13.91 -11.89 -9.36
C SER A 289 12.82 -11.62 -8.33
N VAL A 290 11.60 -11.45 -8.83
CA VAL A 290 10.40 -11.29 -8.01
C VAL A 290 9.40 -12.38 -8.39
N SER A 291 8.91 -13.10 -7.37
CA SER A 291 7.95 -14.20 -7.53
C SER A 291 6.56 -13.80 -7.03
N ASP A 292 5.52 -14.41 -7.60
CA ASP A 292 4.14 -14.25 -7.13
C ASP A 292 3.93 -15.01 -5.82
N LEU A 293 3.36 -14.34 -4.83
CA LEU A 293 2.78 -15.03 -3.69
C LEU A 293 1.46 -15.71 -4.08
N PRO A 294 0.99 -16.64 -3.24
CA PRO A 294 -0.36 -17.17 -3.27
C PRO A 294 -1.55 -16.32 -3.71
N HIS A 295 -1.60 -15.12 -3.16
CA HIS A 295 -2.62 -14.13 -3.42
C HIS A 295 -2.06 -13.25 -4.54
N LYS A 296 -2.83 -13.10 -5.63
CA LYS A 296 -2.36 -12.32 -6.77
C LYS A 296 -2.26 -10.84 -6.38
N GLY A 297 -1.28 -10.15 -6.94
CA GLY A 297 -0.94 -8.77 -6.54
C GLY A 297 -0.07 -8.69 -5.28
N PHE A 298 0.39 -9.84 -4.77
CA PHE A 298 1.35 -9.93 -3.68
C PHE A 298 2.58 -10.67 -4.18
N TYR A 299 3.76 -10.24 -3.75
CA TYR A 299 5.03 -10.63 -4.33
C TYR A 299 6.07 -10.97 -3.26
N ARG A 300 7.09 -11.73 -3.66
CA ARG A 300 8.30 -11.96 -2.88
C ARG A 300 9.51 -11.55 -3.71
N VAL A 301 10.36 -10.72 -3.11
CA VAL A 301 11.69 -10.41 -3.66
C VAL A 301 12.64 -11.52 -3.25
N GLU A 302 13.30 -12.13 -4.25
CA GLU A 302 14.26 -13.22 -4.05
C GLU A 302 15.67 -12.64 -3.89
N TRP A 303 16.01 -12.20 -2.67
CA TRP A 303 17.28 -11.53 -2.38
C TRP A 303 18.52 -12.43 -2.51
N GLY A 304 18.37 -13.76 -2.46
CA GLY A 304 19.47 -14.72 -2.44
C GLY A 304 20.22 -14.79 -1.11
N GLU A 305 21.27 -15.61 -1.05
CA GLU A 305 22.10 -15.80 0.17
C GLU A 305 22.92 -14.55 0.54
N ASP A 306 23.12 -13.67 -0.43
CA ASP A 306 23.98 -12.49 -0.37
C ASP A 306 23.30 -11.25 0.25
N ILE A 307 22.08 -11.39 0.79
CA ILE A 307 21.22 -10.25 1.14
C ILE A 307 21.92 -9.20 2.02
N PHE A 308 22.72 -9.60 3.01
CA PHE A 308 23.45 -8.66 3.88
C PHE A 308 24.59 -7.92 3.17
N MET A 309 25.08 -8.44 2.03
CA MET A 309 26.04 -7.73 1.19
C MET A 309 25.33 -6.74 0.25
N LEU A 310 24.17 -7.13 -0.29
CA LEU A 310 23.36 -6.26 -1.15
C LEU A 310 22.67 -5.13 -0.38
N ARG A 311 22.30 -5.39 0.88
CA ARG A 311 21.58 -4.50 1.79
C ARG A 311 22.41 -4.29 3.08
N PRO A 312 23.51 -3.51 3.02
CA PRO A 312 24.40 -3.33 4.16
C PRO A 312 23.74 -2.65 5.37
N GLU A 313 22.61 -1.99 5.17
CA GLU A 313 21.78 -1.40 6.23
C GLU A 313 20.99 -2.44 7.04
N LEU A 314 20.85 -3.68 6.54
CA LEU A 314 20.20 -4.74 7.31
C LEU A 314 21.12 -5.21 8.44
N GLY A 315 20.60 -5.17 9.66
CA GLY A 315 21.27 -5.78 10.81
C GLY A 315 20.71 -7.16 11.19
N ALA A 316 19.50 -7.48 10.77
CA ALA A 316 18.88 -8.78 11.02
C ALA A 316 17.73 -9.12 10.09
N ILE A 317 17.44 -10.42 9.99
CA ILE A 317 16.27 -10.97 9.30
C ILE A 317 15.49 -11.83 10.30
N GLY A 318 14.17 -11.63 10.36
CA GLY A 318 13.28 -12.33 11.29
C GLY A 318 12.21 -13.15 10.57
N ASP A 319 11.69 -14.18 11.25
CA ASP A 319 10.61 -15.06 10.78
C ASP A 319 9.57 -15.27 11.89
N LEU A 320 8.46 -15.92 11.57
CA LEU A 320 7.41 -16.27 12.53
C LEU A 320 7.78 -17.54 13.30
N TYR A 321 7.57 -17.51 14.61
CA TYR A 321 7.72 -18.67 15.46
C TYR A 321 6.38 -19.42 15.53
N ILE A 322 6.36 -20.65 15.01
CA ILE A 322 5.14 -21.45 14.88
C ILE A 322 5.26 -22.67 15.79
N ALA A 323 4.25 -22.89 16.63
CA ALA A 323 4.11 -24.11 17.42
C ALA A 323 2.80 -24.83 17.05
N GLY A 324 2.91 -26.05 16.53
CA GLY A 324 1.77 -26.82 16.05
C GLY A 324 1.09 -26.17 14.84
N ASN A 325 -0.11 -25.64 15.05
CA ASN A 325 -0.94 -24.99 14.01
C ASN A 325 -1.14 -23.49 14.25
N LYS A 326 -0.47 -22.90 15.23
CA LYS A 326 -0.62 -21.48 15.57
C LYS A 326 0.73 -20.77 15.51
N ILE A 327 0.67 -19.51 15.09
CA ILE A 327 1.73 -18.55 15.35
C ILE A 327 1.72 -18.29 16.84
N THR A 328 2.83 -18.63 17.48
CA THR A 328 3.02 -18.35 18.89
C THR A 328 3.85 -17.11 19.10
N ARG A 329 4.77 -16.75 18.20
CA ARG A 329 5.50 -15.47 18.25
C ARG A 329 5.89 -14.99 16.86
N GLY A 330 6.40 -13.77 16.74
CA GLY A 330 6.72 -13.18 15.46
C GLY A 330 7.22 -11.76 15.62
N ILE A 331 6.60 -10.83 14.91
CA ILE A 331 6.97 -9.42 14.92
C ILE A 331 6.20 -8.64 15.99
N TYR A 332 6.81 -7.57 16.48
CA TYR A 332 6.25 -6.71 17.52
C TYR A 332 5.89 -5.33 16.95
N SER A 333 4.80 -4.72 17.44
CA SER A 333 4.49 -3.31 17.18
C SER A 333 5.33 -2.37 18.05
N ASN A 334 5.25 -1.06 17.79
CA ASN A 334 5.89 -0.02 18.63
C ASN A 334 5.46 -0.08 20.10
N SER A 335 4.25 -0.55 20.37
CA SER A 335 3.72 -0.71 21.74
C SER A 335 4.12 -2.05 22.38
N GLY A 336 5.01 -2.82 21.75
CA GLY A 336 5.40 -4.17 22.19
C GLY A 336 4.33 -5.23 21.99
N ARG A 337 3.26 -4.96 21.22
CA ARG A 337 2.20 -5.94 20.95
C ARG A 337 2.66 -6.93 19.89
N GLU A 338 2.52 -8.22 20.18
CA GLU A 338 2.79 -9.29 19.22
C GLU A 338 1.77 -9.28 18.08
N LEU A 339 2.23 -9.06 16.86
CA LEU A 339 1.39 -9.16 15.68
C LEU A 339 1.19 -10.63 15.30
N PHE A 340 -0.01 -10.94 14.84
CA PHE A 340 -0.44 -12.28 14.41
C PHE A 340 -0.44 -13.37 15.49
N LEU A 341 -0.28 -13.02 16.78
CA LEU A 341 -0.34 -13.97 17.88
C LEU A 341 -1.64 -14.80 17.83
N ASN A 342 -1.53 -16.11 18.06
CA ASN A 342 -2.63 -17.09 18.00
C ASN A 342 -3.27 -17.31 16.63
N MET A 343 -2.83 -16.62 15.59
CA MET A 343 -3.32 -16.82 14.23
C MET A 343 -2.95 -18.22 13.73
N ASN A 344 -3.84 -18.85 12.96
CA ASN A 344 -3.54 -20.15 12.36
C ASN A 344 -2.36 -20.01 11.39
N LYS A 345 -1.44 -20.98 11.36
CA LYS A 345 -0.27 -20.96 10.46
C LYS A 345 -0.62 -20.96 8.96
N HIS A 346 -1.85 -21.32 8.61
CA HIS A 346 -2.34 -21.29 7.24
C HIS A 346 -2.96 -19.94 6.86
N PHE A 347 -3.29 -19.11 7.85
CA PHE A 347 -3.83 -17.77 7.63
C PHE A 347 -2.71 -16.81 7.23
N SER A 348 -3.08 -15.88 6.38
CA SER A 348 -2.24 -14.80 5.87
C SER A 348 -2.43 -13.50 6.67
N GLY A 349 -3.49 -13.40 7.48
CA GLY A 349 -3.85 -12.24 8.27
C GLY A 349 -4.67 -11.21 7.49
N TYR A 350 -5.15 -10.19 8.21
CA TYR A 350 -5.73 -9.00 7.60
C TYR A 350 -4.76 -8.43 6.56
N MET A 351 -5.28 -8.14 5.36
CA MET A 351 -4.51 -7.71 4.18
C MET A 351 -3.28 -8.58 3.86
N HIS A 352 -3.34 -9.87 4.18
CA HIS A 352 -2.26 -10.83 3.98
C HIS A 352 -0.96 -10.50 4.75
N GLY A 353 -1.02 -9.65 5.77
CA GLY A 353 0.17 -9.05 6.38
C GLY A 353 1.20 -10.04 6.95
N ALA A 354 0.79 -11.24 7.37
CA ALA A 354 1.67 -12.22 7.97
C ALA A 354 2.57 -12.97 6.97
N VAL A 355 2.34 -12.78 5.66
CA VAL A 355 3.19 -13.35 4.61
C VAL A 355 4.02 -12.29 3.87
N LEU A 356 3.80 -10.99 4.12
CA LEU A 356 4.49 -9.94 3.38
C LEU A 356 5.84 -9.61 4.00
N THR A 357 6.84 -9.41 3.15
CA THR A 357 8.12 -8.84 3.58
C THR A 357 7.87 -7.42 4.06
N ARG A 358 8.49 -7.00 5.16
CA ARG A 358 8.44 -5.61 5.62
C ARG A 358 9.59 -5.31 6.57
N ASP A 359 9.96 -4.04 6.66
CA ASP A 359 10.74 -3.54 7.79
C ASP A 359 9.89 -3.61 9.07
N VAL A 360 10.47 -4.04 10.18
CA VAL A 360 9.81 -4.14 11.49
C VAL A 360 10.71 -3.61 12.59
N ILE A 361 10.11 -3.22 13.72
CA ILE A 361 10.89 -2.79 14.89
C ILE A 361 11.64 -3.97 15.49
N ALA A 362 10.93 -5.07 15.75
CA ALA A 362 11.49 -6.25 16.39
C ALA A 362 10.80 -7.53 15.90
N CYS A 363 11.54 -8.63 16.00
CA CYS A 363 11.06 -9.99 15.79
C CYS A 363 11.55 -10.88 16.93
N ASP A 364 10.81 -11.95 17.24
CA ASP A 364 11.17 -12.88 18.31
C ASP A 364 12.59 -13.38 18.11
N ILE A 365 13.45 -13.14 19.09
CA ILE A 365 14.89 -13.38 19.00
C ILE A 365 15.24 -14.82 18.59
N ARG A 366 14.35 -15.80 18.82
CA ARG A 366 14.59 -17.20 18.47
C ARG A 366 14.41 -17.52 16.99
N THR A 367 13.87 -16.60 16.19
CA THR A 367 13.69 -16.75 14.74
C THR A 367 14.62 -15.87 13.93
N VAL A 368 15.59 -15.24 14.59
CA VAL A 368 16.45 -14.21 14.00
C VAL A 368 17.68 -14.81 13.35
N THR A 369 17.98 -14.33 12.16
CA THR A 369 19.27 -14.48 11.50
C THR A 369 19.98 -13.13 11.54
N PRO A 370 21.01 -12.93 12.39
CA PRO A 370 21.71 -11.65 12.47
C PRO A 370 22.65 -11.46 11.28
N ALA A 371 22.82 -10.21 10.85
CA ALA A 371 23.91 -9.84 9.95
C ALA A 371 25.28 -10.13 10.60
N PRO A 372 26.35 -10.34 9.83
CA PRO A 372 27.69 -10.61 10.38
C PRO A 372 28.13 -9.59 11.45
N LYS A 373 27.81 -8.31 11.27
CA LYS A 373 28.11 -7.21 12.20
C LYS A 373 27.34 -7.28 13.53
N MET A 374 26.21 -8.00 13.57
CA MET A 374 25.34 -8.13 14.75
C MET A 374 25.46 -9.50 15.44
N ARG A 375 26.33 -10.39 14.93
CA ARG A 375 26.41 -11.78 15.40
C ARG A 375 26.80 -11.89 16.86
N GLU A 376 27.82 -11.15 17.30
CA GLU A 376 28.29 -11.18 18.69
C GLU A 376 27.21 -10.70 19.67
N THR A 377 26.56 -9.58 19.36
CA THR A 377 25.42 -9.06 20.12
C THR A 377 24.31 -10.10 20.24
N TYR A 378 23.92 -10.70 19.11
CA TYR A 378 22.87 -11.71 19.07
C TYR A 378 23.23 -12.95 19.90
N GLU A 379 24.44 -13.49 19.75
CA GLU A 379 24.90 -14.68 20.46
C GLU A 379 24.93 -14.46 21.99
N LYS A 380 25.33 -13.26 22.43
CA LYS A 380 25.27 -12.87 23.86
C LYS A 380 23.84 -12.91 24.40
N LEU A 381 22.86 -12.41 23.66
CA LEU A 381 21.45 -12.42 24.08
C LEU A 381 20.86 -13.83 24.05
N ILE A 382 21.19 -14.64 23.03
CA ILE A 382 20.78 -16.04 22.98
C ILE A 382 21.35 -16.85 24.13
N LYS A 383 22.61 -16.61 24.52
CA LYS A 383 23.20 -17.25 25.71
C LYS A 383 22.39 -16.93 26.97
N GLN A 384 22.03 -15.67 27.19
CA GLN A 384 21.17 -15.28 28.31
C GLN A 384 19.80 -15.96 28.26
N LEU A 385 19.19 -16.05 27.08
CA LEU A 385 17.91 -16.74 26.90
C LEU A 385 18.01 -18.22 27.27
N ASN A 386 19.09 -18.90 26.87
CA ASN A 386 19.31 -20.31 27.16
C ASN A 386 19.49 -20.53 28.68
N GLU A 387 20.34 -19.73 29.33
CA GLU A 387 20.54 -19.78 30.79
C GLU A 387 19.24 -19.53 31.55
N TYR A 388 18.44 -18.54 31.12
CA TYR A 388 17.13 -18.27 31.72
C TYR A 388 16.16 -19.43 31.51
N THR A 389 16.15 -20.03 30.31
CA THR A 389 15.29 -21.16 29.96
C THR A 389 15.62 -22.39 30.81
N GLU A 390 16.90 -22.64 31.07
CA GLU A 390 17.33 -23.75 31.92
C GLU A 390 16.89 -23.60 33.37
N ASN A 391 16.87 -22.37 33.89
CA ASN A 391 16.43 -22.06 35.24
C ASN A 391 14.90 -21.99 35.40
N ASN A 392 14.15 -21.81 34.30
CA ASN A 392 12.70 -21.58 34.32
C ASN A 392 11.91 -22.63 33.51
N LYS A 393 12.42 -23.87 33.40
CA LYS A 393 11.82 -24.95 32.58
C LYS A 393 10.34 -25.22 32.85
N ASN A 394 9.86 -24.90 34.05
CA ASN A 394 8.47 -25.11 34.46
C ASN A 394 7.51 -24.00 34.03
N SER A 395 8.00 -22.87 33.51
CA SER A 395 7.17 -21.74 33.11
C SER A 395 7.46 -21.28 31.69
N LYS A 396 6.66 -21.83 30.75
CA LYS A 396 6.72 -21.42 29.34
C LYS A 396 6.34 -19.95 29.14
N ALA A 397 5.45 -19.42 29.98
CA ALA A 397 5.03 -18.02 29.91
C ALA A 397 6.21 -17.07 30.21
N ASP A 398 6.97 -17.36 31.27
CA ASP A 398 8.10 -16.54 31.68
C ASP A 398 9.24 -16.59 30.65
N ILE A 399 9.53 -17.78 30.11
CA ILE A 399 10.50 -17.94 29.02
C ILE A 399 10.11 -17.08 27.81
N HIS A 400 8.83 -17.07 27.44
CA HIS A 400 8.38 -16.26 26.32
C HIS A 400 8.44 -14.76 26.61
N ALA A 401 8.06 -14.33 27.82
CA ALA A 401 8.16 -12.93 28.21
C ALA A 401 9.62 -12.45 28.19
N PHE A 402 10.54 -13.30 28.67
CA PHE A 402 11.97 -13.02 28.65
C PHE A 402 12.54 -12.97 27.23
N ALA A 403 12.14 -13.90 26.35
CA ALA A 403 12.48 -13.83 24.93
C ALA A 403 11.98 -12.53 24.27
N GLY A 404 10.76 -12.10 24.58
CA GLY A 404 10.22 -10.83 24.11
C GLY A 404 11.04 -9.63 24.58
N LYS A 405 11.46 -9.61 25.85
CA LYS A 405 12.37 -8.58 26.39
C LYS A 405 13.69 -8.53 25.60
N LEU A 406 14.33 -9.69 25.38
CA LEU A 406 15.59 -9.75 24.64
C LEU A 406 15.41 -9.38 23.15
N SER A 407 14.24 -9.64 22.58
CA SER A 407 13.89 -9.22 21.21
C SER A 407 13.89 -7.70 21.08
N MET A 408 13.31 -7.01 22.07
CA MET A 408 13.34 -5.53 22.13
C MET A 408 14.76 -5.01 22.40
N GLU A 409 15.52 -5.65 23.28
CA GLU A 409 16.92 -5.26 23.55
C GLU A 409 17.80 -5.39 22.29
N PHE A 410 17.59 -6.45 21.50
CA PHE A 410 18.29 -6.62 20.22
C PHE A 410 17.89 -5.54 19.21
N ALA A 411 16.59 -5.23 19.12
CA ALA A 411 16.08 -4.16 18.25
C ALA A 411 16.63 -2.77 18.63
N ASP A 412 16.71 -2.45 19.92
CA ASP A 412 17.31 -1.21 20.40
C ASP A 412 18.78 -1.09 19.97
N GLU A 413 19.51 -2.20 19.97
CA GLU A 413 20.91 -2.22 19.53
C GLU A 413 21.04 -2.03 18.01
N LEU A 414 20.14 -2.62 17.21
CA LEU A 414 20.06 -2.33 15.78
C LEU A 414 19.83 -0.83 15.53
N GLN A 415 18.86 -0.25 16.24
CA GLN A 415 18.49 1.16 16.07
C GLN A 415 19.63 2.12 16.43
N LYS A 416 20.38 1.86 17.51
CA LYS A 416 21.56 2.67 17.89
C LYS A 416 22.63 2.69 16.80
N GLN A 417 22.70 1.63 15.99
CA GLN A 417 23.63 1.52 14.88
C GLN A 417 23.04 1.97 13.54
N GLY A 418 21.79 2.45 13.53
CA GLY A 418 21.08 2.86 12.31
C GLY A 418 20.76 1.69 11.37
N LEU A 419 20.64 0.47 11.92
CA LEU A 419 20.37 -0.75 11.15
C LEU A 419 18.87 -1.07 11.12
N ILE A 420 18.46 -1.71 10.03
CA ILE A 420 17.09 -2.12 9.75
C ILE A 420 16.89 -3.60 10.11
N PHE A 421 15.68 -3.95 10.53
CA PHE A 421 15.27 -5.33 10.82
C PHE A 421 14.22 -5.78 9.81
N LEU A 422 14.61 -6.69 8.90
CA LEU A 422 13.70 -7.20 7.88
C LEU A 422 12.90 -8.39 8.40
N PHE A 423 11.59 -8.31 8.35
CA PHE A 423 10.73 -9.47 8.46
C PHE A 423 10.60 -10.15 7.09
N LEU A 424 11.10 -11.38 6.98
CA LEU A 424 11.11 -12.16 5.74
C LEU A 424 10.60 -13.59 6.03
N PRO A 425 9.28 -13.80 6.09
CA PRO A 425 8.73 -15.08 6.48
C PRO A 425 8.99 -16.15 5.41
N LYS A 426 9.58 -17.29 5.82
CA LYS A 426 9.91 -18.39 4.89
C LYS A 426 8.70 -19.16 4.38
N ILE A 427 7.55 -19.03 5.04
CA ILE A 427 6.34 -19.79 4.71
C ILE A 427 5.37 -18.93 3.92
N GLU A 428 5.12 -19.34 2.68
CA GLU A 428 3.99 -18.85 1.90
C GLU A 428 2.69 -19.53 2.36
N ARG A 429 1.80 -18.77 3.01
CA ARG A 429 0.56 -19.28 3.65
C ARG A 429 -0.66 -19.13 2.76
N ARG A 430 -1.67 -20.00 2.95
CA ARG A 430 -2.97 -20.06 2.25
C ARG A 430 -4.02 -20.86 3.02
#